data_AF-A0A947WC74-F1
#
_entry.id   AF-A0A947WC74-F1
#
_cell.length_a   1.000
_cell.length_b   1.000
_cell.length_c   1.000
_cell.angle_alpha   90.00
_cell.angle_beta   90.00
_cell.angle_gamma   90.00
#
_symmetry.space_group_name_H-M   'P 1'
#
loop_
_entity.id
_entity.type
_entity.pdbx_description
1 polymer ?
#
loop_
_entity_poly.entity_id
_entity_poly.type
_entity_poly.pdbx_seq_one_letter_code
_entity_poly.pdbx_strand_id
1 'polypeptide(L)' 'MANKEILDKLSIYIPQRKMEEKPVERLIHLGEKRDRSINYMVVDAILQYLDREENKS' A
#
# COMPACT_ATOMS: atom_id res chain seq x y z
N MET A 1 -22.10 -22.59 6.18
CA MET A 1 -20.88 -22.05 6.84
C MET A 1 -20.81 -20.59 6.46
N ALA A 2 -20.89 -19.69 7.43
CA ALA A 2 -20.82 -18.26 7.13
C ALA A 2 -19.41 -17.97 6.59
N ASN A 3 -19.32 -17.61 5.31
CA ASN A 3 -18.11 -16.98 4.78
C ASN A 3 -17.95 -15.68 5.56
N LYS A 4 -17.12 -15.73 6.60
CA LYS A 4 -16.68 -14.56 7.33
C LYS A 4 -15.87 -13.78 6.31
N GLU A 5 -16.49 -12.82 5.64
CA GLU A 5 -15.77 -11.83 4.86
C GLU A 5 -14.76 -11.21 5.81
N ILE A 6 -13.52 -11.67 5.72
CA ILE A 6 -12.46 -11.04 6.47
C ILE A 6 -12.27 -9.71 5.77
N LEU A 7 -12.85 -8.66 6.35
CA LEU A 7 -12.46 -7.29 6.05
C LEU A 7 -11.03 -7.14 6.61
N ASP A 8 -10.07 -7.76 5.92
CA ASP A 8 -8.66 -7.81 6.29
C ASP A 8 -8.08 -6.41 6.16
N LYS A 9 -8.27 -5.62 7.21
CA LYS A 9 -7.63 -4.32 7.37
C LYS A 9 -6.14 -4.57 7.62
N LEU A 10 -5.33 -4.42 6.57
CA LEU A 10 -3.88 -4.45 6.68
C LEU A 10 -3.40 -3.19 7.41
N SER A 11 -2.85 -3.35 8.62
CA SER A 11 -2.15 -2.28 9.33
C SER A 11 -0.65 -2.38 9.02
N ILE A 12 -0.09 -1.37 8.35
CA ILE A 12 1.33 -1.35 7.98
C ILE A 12 2.09 -0.48 8.99
N TYR A 13 3.09 -1.07 9.65
CA TYR A 13 4.03 -0.33 10.48
C TYR A 13 5.11 0.34 9.61
N ILE A 14 5.32 1.63 9.81
CA ILE A 14 6.38 2.40 9.16
C ILE A 14 7.49 2.64 10.18
N PRO A 15 8.70 2.08 10.00
CA PRO A 15 9.82 2.31 10.90
C PRO A 15 10.13 3.81 11.03
N GLN A 16 10.53 4.25 12.24
CA GLN A 16 10.77 5.67 12.53
C GLN A 16 11.74 6.35 11.55
N ARG A 17 12.82 5.67 11.16
CA ARG A 17 13.79 6.18 10.16
C ARG A 17 13.16 6.47 8.79
N LYS A 18 12.04 5.79 8.46
CA LYS A 18 11.29 5.99 7.22
C LYS A 18 10.14 7.00 7.38
N MET A 19 9.86 7.46 8.60
CA MET A 19 8.87 8.54 8.82
C MET A 19 9.40 9.90 8.37
N GLU A 20 10.71 10.13 8.45
CA GLU A 20 11.36 11.36 7.94
C GLU A 20 11.12 11.57 6.44
N GLU A 21 11.00 10.46 5.69
CA GLU A 21 10.67 10.44 4.26
C GLU A 21 9.19 10.75 3.96
N LYS A 22 8.38 10.95 4.99
CA LYS A 22 6.95 11.32 4.93
C LYS A 22 6.13 10.49 3.93
N PRO A 23 6.24 9.15 3.92
CA PRO A 23 5.63 8.31 2.87
C PRO A 23 4.11 8.43 2.82
N VAL A 24 3.44 8.53 3.98
CA VAL A 24 1.98 8.68 4.05
C VAL A 24 1.54 10.01 3.46
N GLU A 25 2.19 11.12 3.83
CA GLU A 25 1.90 12.45 3.27
C GLU A 25 2.09 12.47 1.75
N ARG A 26 3.20 11.89 1.27
CA ARG A 26 3.48 11.80 -0.17
C ARG A 26 2.44 10.96 -0.92
N LEU A 27 1.96 9.88 -0.31
CA LEU A 27 0.87 9.07 -0.85
C LEU A 27 -0.45 9.82 -0.85
N ILE A 28 -0.78 10.61 0.18
CA ILE A 28 -1.99 11.46 0.19
C ILE A 28 -1.98 12.39 -1.03
N HIS A 29 -0.91 13.17 -1.19
CA HIS A 29 -0.78 14.13 -2.30
C HIS A 29 -0.81 13.44 -3.68
N LEU A 30 -0.18 12.27 -3.79
CA LEU A 30 -0.20 11.51 -5.05
C LEU A 30 -1.61 10.98 -5.36
N GLY A 31 -2.34 10.54 -4.34
CA GLY A 31 -3.71 10.04 -4.46
C GLY A 31 -4.66 11.13 -4.93
N GLU A 32 -4.57 12.32 -4.34
CA GLU A 32 -5.31 13.52 -4.77
C GLU A 32 -5.02 13.87 -6.23
N LYS A 33 -3.74 13.89 -6.62
CA LYS A 33 -3.34 14.19 -8.01
C LYS A 33 -3.85 13.16 -9.02
N ARG A 34 -4.01 11.90 -8.61
CA ARG A 34 -4.42 10.79 -9.48
C ARG A 34 -5.90 10.45 -9.39
N ASP A 35 -6.65 11.13 -8.52
CA ASP A 35 -8.03 10.78 -8.17
C ASP A 35 -8.17 9.30 -7.73
N ARG A 36 -7.27 8.86 -6.84
CA ARG A 36 -7.21 7.48 -6.34
C ARG A 36 -7.07 7.43 -4.82
N SER A 37 -7.70 6.44 -4.21
CA SER A 37 -7.56 6.19 -2.78
C SER A 37 -6.14 5.68 -2.45
N ILE A 38 -5.64 6.10 -1.29
CA ILE A 38 -4.32 5.67 -0.80
C ILE A 38 -4.26 4.14 -0.65
N ASN A 39 -5.31 3.53 -0.12
CA ASN A 39 -5.38 2.08 0.04
C ASN A 39 -5.19 1.36 -1.30
N TYR A 40 -5.85 1.83 -2.35
CA TYR A 40 -5.67 1.27 -3.69
C TYR A 40 -4.20 1.38 -4.15
N MET A 41 -3.59 2.57 -4.01
CA MET A 41 -2.21 2.78 -4.42
C MET A 41 -1.19 1.96 -3.63
N VAL A 42 -1.43 1.75 -2.32
CA VAL A 42 -0.57 0.94 -1.48
C VAL A 42 -0.64 -0.53 -1.90
N VAL A 43 -1.84 -1.06 -2.12
CA VAL A 43 -2.01 -2.44 -2.60
C VAL A 43 -1.37 -2.62 -3.98
N ASP A 44 -1.62 -1.70 -4.91
CA ASP A 44 -1.03 -1.70 -6.24
C ASP A 44 0.51 -1.66 -6.19
N ALA A 45 1.09 -0.83 -5.33
CA ALA A 45 2.55 -0.78 -5.13
C ALA A 45 3.12 -2.09 -4.55
N ILE A 46 2.38 -2.76 -3.66
CA ILE A 46 2.76 -4.08 -3.12
C ILE A 46 2.74 -5.12 -4.24
N LEU A 47 1.67 -5.18 -5.04
CA LEU A 47 1.57 -6.13 -6.15
C LEU A 47 2.69 -5.92 -7.17
N GLN A 48 2.94 -4.67 -7.59
CA GLN A 48 4.05 -4.35 -8.49
C GLN A 48 5.42 -4.74 -7.93
N TYR A 49 5.60 -4.68 -6.61
CA TYR A 49 6.84 -5.16 -5.99
C TYR A 49 6.93 -6.69 -6.07
N LEU A 50 5.87 -7.41 -5.72
CA LEU A 50 5.82 -8.87 -5.80
C LEU A 50 6.06 -9.36 -7.23
N ASP A 51 5.34 -8.81 -8.22
CA ASP A 51 5.51 -9.14 -9.63
C ASP A 51 6.97 -8.99 -10.08
N ARG A 52 7.64 -7.91 -9.64
CA ARG A 52 9.05 -7.69 -9.97
C ARG A 52 9.98 -8.71 -9.32
N GLU A 53 9.70 -9.15 -8.09
CA GLU A 53 10.55 -10.13 -7.41
C GLU A 53 10.30 -11.56 -7.90
N GLU A 54 9.05 -11.91 -8.23
CA GLU A 54 8.67 -13.23 -8.74
C GLU A 54 9.17 -13.47 -10.17
N ASN A 55 9.18 -12.44 -11.02
CA ASN A 55 9.66 -12.52 -12.41
C ASN A 55 11.19 -12.39 -12.59
N LYS A 56 11.96 -12.33 -11.51
CA LYS A 56 13.45 -12.34 -11.56
C LYS A 56 14.06 -13.75 -11.69
N SER A 57 13.22 -14.79 -11.77
CA SER A 57 13.63 -16.20 -11.90
C SER A 57 13.68 -16.65 -13.35
#